data_AF-A0A656GKU7-F1
#
_entry.id   AF-A0A656GKU7-F1
#
_cell.length_a   1.000
_cell.length_b   1.000
_cell.length_c   1.000
_cell.angle_alpha   90.00
_cell.angle_beta   90.00
_cell.angle_gamma   90.00
#
_symmetry.space_group_name_H-M   'P 1'
#
loop_
_entity.id
_entity.type
_entity.pdbx_description
1 polymer ?
#
loop_
_entity_poly.entity_id
_entity_poly.type
_entity_poly.pdbx_seq_one_letter_code
_entity_poly.pdbx_strand_id
1 'polypeptide(L)' 'MGYKLAVASNSIRNTVEVMMNRADLERYLDLQLSNEDVKHAKPAPDIYTKAIRQLGLMPEECLIVED' A
#
# COMPACT_ATOMS: atom_id res chain seq x y z
N MET A 1 17.96 -3.18 10.62
CA MET A 1 17.23 -1.96 10.19
C MET A 1 16.93 -2.14 8.72
N GLY A 2 15.67 -2.05 8.33
CA GLY A 2 15.21 -2.24 6.94
C GLY A 2 14.02 -1.32 6.67
N TYR A 3 13.61 -1.20 5.42
CA TYR A 3 12.44 -0.43 5.03
C TYR A 3 11.16 -1.21 5.34
N LYS A 4 10.13 -0.50 5.79
CA LYS A 4 8.76 -1.03 5.74
C LYS A 4 8.22 -0.81 4.34
N LEU A 5 7.64 -1.84 3.73
CA LEU A 5 7.12 -1.78 2.39
C LEU A 5 5.61 -2.02 2.39
N ALA A 6 4.90 -1.18 1.64
CA ALA A 6 3.47 -1.33 1.44
C ALA A 6 3.12 -1.18 -0.04
N VAL A 7 2.12 -1.95 -0.47
CA VAL A 7 1.45 -1.71 -1.76
C VAL A 7 0.14 -0.98 -1.50
N ALA A 8 -0.10 0.10 -2.24
CA ALA A 8 -1.32 0.87 -2.21
C ALA A 8 -1.90 0.94 -3.63
N SER A 9 -2.99 0.22 -3.89
CA SER A 9 -3.55 0.04 -5.24
C SER A 9 -5.02 0.50 -5.34
N ASN A 10 -5.40 1.00 -6.52
CA ASN A 10 -6.80 1.27 -6.88
C ASN A 10 -7.57 0.00 -7.30
N SER A 11 -6.91 -1.15 -7.39
CA SER A 11 -7.57 -2.43 -7.64
C SER A 11 -8.31 -2.93 -6.39
N ILE A 12 -9.26 -3.84 -6.57
CA ILE A 12 -9.91 -4.59 -5.49
C ILE A 12 -8.94 -5.55 -4.79
N ARG A 13 -9.25 -5.93 -3.55
CA ARG A 13 -8.46 -6.82 -2.66
C ARG A 13 -7.93 -8.03 -3.39
N ASN A 14 -8.86 -8.78 -4.00
CA ASN A 14 -8.54 -10.03 -4.67
C ASN A 14 -7.54 -9.84 -5.82
N THR A 15 -7.60 -8.71 -6.54
CA THR A 15 -6.62 -8.43 -7.60
C THR A 15 -5.25 -8.11 -7.02
N VAL A 16 -5.19 -7.31 -5.95
CA VAL A 16 -3.93 -6.98 -5.27
C VAL A 16 -3.26 -8.25 -4.75
N GLU A 17 -3.99 -9.07 -4.00
CA GLU A 17 -3.47 -10.32 -3.42
C GLU A 17 -2.98 -11.29 -4.49
N VAL A 18 -3.78 -11.54 -5.53
CA VAL A 18 -3.39 -12.43 -6.64
C VAL A 18 -2.15 -11.92 -7.37
N MET A 19 -2.04 -10.61 -7.62
CA MET A 19 -0.88 -10.06 -8.34
C MET A 19 0.38 -10.08 -7.49
N MET A 20 0.29 -9.71 -6.20
CA MET A 20 1.44 -9.75 -5.29
C MET A 20 1.94 -11.18 -5.08
N ASN A 21 1.03 -12.15 -5.00
CA ASN A 21 1.37 -13.56 -4.88
C ASN A 21 2.02 -14.09 -6.17
N ARG A 22 1.44 -13.81 -7.34
CA ARG A 22 2.00 -14.25 -8.64
C ARG A 22 3.35 -13.61 -8.97
N ALA A 23 3.59 -12.40 -8.50
CA ALA A 23 4.88 -11.71 -8.65
C ALA A 23 5.90 -12.13 -7.57
N ASP A 24 5.52 -12.99 -6.61
CA ASP A 24 6.34 -13.40 -5.46
C ASP A 24 6.83 -12.20 -4.63
N LEU A 25 5.99 -11.15 -4.57
CA LEU A 25 6.25 -9.89 -3.87
C LEU A 25 5.63 -9.84 -2.47
N GLU A 26 4.62 -10.66 -2.22
CA GLU A 26 3.88 -10.69 -0.95
C GLU A 26 4.79 -10.76 0.27
N ARG A 27 5.84 -11.58 0.22
CA ARG A 27 6.81 -11.77 1.32
C ARG A 27 7.63 -10.54 1.68
N TYR A 28 7.67 -9.52 0.82
CA TYR A 28 8.40 -8.28 1.08
C TYR A 28 7.50 -7.18 1.64
N LEU A 29 6.17 -7.35 1.58
CA LEU A 29 5.20 -6.31 1.92
C LEU A 29 4.71 -6.49 3.35
N ASP A 30 4.94 -5.48 4.18
CA ASP A 30 4.38 -5.40 5.54
C ASP A 30 2.88 -5.06 5.52
N LEU A 31 2.41 -4.42 4.44
CA LEU A 31 1.03 -3.98 4.30
C LEU A 31 0.56 -4.00 2.84
N GLN A 32 -0.68 -4.44 2.63
CA GLN A 32 -1.35 -4.39 1.33
C GLN A 32 -2.68 -3.64 1.46
N LEU A 33 -2.84 -2.56 0.69
CA LEU A 33 -4.07 -1.78 0.63
C LEU A 33 -4.69 -1.81 -0.76
N SER A 34 -6.02 -2.00 -0.78
CA SER A 34 -6.86 -1.97 -1.98
C SER A 34 -7.76 -0.73 -2.00
N ASN A 35 -8.51 -0.52 -3.09
CA ASN A 35 -9.51 0.56 -3.12
C ASN A 35 -10.64 0.37 -2.08
N GLU A 36 -10.89 -0.86 -1.63
CA GLU A 36 -11.91 -1.18 -0.62
C GLU A 36 -11.46 -0.80 0.80
N ASP A 37 -10.18 -0.44 0.99
CA ASP A 37 -9.67 0.04 2.27
C ASP A 37 -10.00 1.49 2.58
N VAL A 38 -10.42 2.25 1.57
CA VAL A 38 -10.55 3.70 1.65
C VAL A 38 -11.87 4.15 1.09
N LYS A 39 -12.34 5.30 1.58
CA LYS A 39 -13.58 5.89 1.08
C LYS A 39 -13.38 6.52 -0.29
N HIS A 40 -12.23 7.14 -0.52
CA HIS A 40 -11.87 7.76 -1.79
C HIS A 40 -10.59 7.12 -2.33
N ALA A 41 -10.69 6.53 -3.52
CA ALA A 41 -9.55 5.95 -4.22
C ALA A 41 -8.60 7.04 -4.75
N LYS A 42 -7.37 6.67 -5.15
CA LYS A 42 -6.43 7.60 -5.80
C LYS A 42 -7.12 8.29 -6.99
N PRO A 43 -6.92 9.61 -7.19
CA PRO A 43 -5.82 10.43 -6.68
C PRO A 43 -6.05 11.04 -5.28
N ALA A 44 -7.12 10.68 -4.56
CA ALA A 44 -7.28 11.11 -3.18
C ALA A 44 -6.14 10.56 -2.28
N PRO A 45 -5.72 11.31 -1.25
CA PRO A 45 -4.58 10.93 -0.40
C PRO A 45 -4.90 9.83 0.61
N ASP A 46 -6.18 9.40 0.70
CA ASP A 46 -6.70 8.50 1.74
C ASP A 46 -5.86 7.22 1.88
N ILE A 47 -5.46 6.61 0.76
CA ILE A 47 -4.75 5.32 0.79
C ILE A 47 -3.31 5.46 1.30
N TYR A 48 -2.60 6.53 0.93
CA TYR A 48 -1.25 6.79 1.45
C TYR A 48 -1.31 7.18 2.93
N THR A 49 -2.27 8.02 3.30
CA THR A 49 -2.48 8.43 4.70
C THR A 49 -2.80 7.22 5.58
N LYS A 50 -3.63 6.29 5.08
CA LYS A 50 -3.92 5.03 5.75
C LYS A 50 -2.67 4.15 5.88
N ALA A 51 -1.88 4.02 4.82
CA ALA A 51 -0.63 3.25 4.84
C ALA A 51 0.35 3.79 5.88
N ILE A 52 0.67 5.08 5.82
CA ILE A 52 1.59 5.77 6.74
C ILE A 52 1.14 5.56 8.19
N ARG A 53 -0.16 5.77 8.47
CA ARG A 53 -0.71 5.57 9.82
C ARG A 53 -0.63 4.13 10.29
N GLN A 54 -0.93 3.14 9.43
CA GLN A 54 -0.90 1.73 9.81
C GLN A 54 0.53 1.20 9.99
N LEU A 55 1.51 1.73 9.25
CA LEU A 55 2.92 1.41 9.43
C LEU A 55 3.53 2.10 10.66
N GLY A 56 2.83 3.07 11.25
CA GLY A 56 3.28 3.84 12.40
C GLY A 56 4.42 4.79 12.07
N LEU A 57 4.39 5.38 10.88
CA LEU A 57 5.39 6.30 10.35
C LEU A 57 4.85 7.73 10.25
N MET A 58 5.75 8.69 10.13
CA MET A 58 5.44 10.06 9.73
C MET A 58 5.58 10.24 8.21
N PRO A 59 4.85 11.17 7.57
CA PRO A 59 4.97 11.43 6.13
C PRO A 59 6.40 11.70 5.66
N GLU A 60 7.19 12.44 6.44
CA GLU A 60 8.59 12.77 6.17
C GLU A 60 9.54 11.57 6.21
N GLU A 61 9.12 10.44 6.77
CA GLU A 61 9.87 9.18 6.80
C GLU A 61 9.53 8.29 5.59
N CYS A 62 8.57 8.70 4.75
CA CYS A 62 7.99 7.88 3.69
C CYS A 62 8.41 8.38 2.30
N LEU A 63 8.70 7.43 1.42
CA LEU A 63 8.88 7.66 -0.02
C LEU A 63 7.77 6.95 -0.78
N ILE A 64 7.04 7.69 -1.61
CA ILE A 64 6.00 7.14 -2.51
C ILE A 64 6.62 7.03 -3.90
N VAL A 65 6.52 5.85 -4.51
CA VAL A 65 7.00 5.56 -5.86
C VAL A 65 5.81 5.18 -6.72
N GLU A 66 5.57 5.92 -7.80
CA GLU A 66 4.51 5.70 -8.80
C GLU A 66 5.11 5.78 -10.21
N ASP A 67 4.36 5.32 -11.22
CA ASP A 67 4.72 5.39 -12.64
C ASP A 67 4.47 6.77 -13.28
#